data_AF-D8THI3-F1
#
_entry.id   AF-D8THI3-F1
#
_cell.length_a   1.000
_cell.length_b   1.000
_cell.length_c   1.000
_cell.angle_alpha   90.00
_cell.angle_beta   90.00
_cell.angle_gamma   90.00
#
_symmetry.space_group_name_H-M   'P 1'
#
loop_
_entity.id
_entity.type
_entity.pdbx_description
1 polymer ?
#
loop_
_entity_poly.entity_id
_entity_poly.type
_entity_poly.pdbx_seq_one_letter_code
_entity_poly.pdbx_strand_id
1 'polypeptide(L)'
;MLRPIFVPSDAYLRAHALHVGSGVTRSSSIVAEELGLEPCEDYSAMKIAIKHSCSLNKDVVFCCTRHLLHQLGEALSSGRPVALDLGVGILSGRDRCLSFRFHSQYLAHWPATAAYKLAPQAPPDRCQRQLPGPPAAAPLPLPPQHHYHPGQDNQQVLKPGAGHAAQGDRKGMGAPTPASGRSGGGSNPCEIDRV
;
A
#
# COMPACT_ATOMS: atom_id res chain seq x y z
N MET A 1 -4.13 29.83 7.08
CA MET A 1 -3.03 29.15 6.37
C MET A 1 -3.26 27.66 6.52
N LEU A 2 -3.44 26.93 5.42
CA LEU A 2 -3.79 25.51 5.43
C LEU A 2 -2.53 24.64 5.58
N ARG A 3 -2.55 23.65 6.48
CA ARG A 3 -1.47 22.67 6.65
C ARG A 3 -1.89 21.35 6.00
N PRO A 4 -1.04 20.75 5.14
CA PRO A 4 -1.35 19.44 4.62
C PRO A 4 -1.29 18.39 5.74
N ILE A 5 -2.31 17.54 5.78
CA ILE A 5 -2.37 16.38 6.63
C ILE A 5 -2.59 15.14 5.77
N PHE A 6 -2.09 14.01 6.24
CA PHE A 6 -2.38 12.71 5.63
C PHE A 6 -3.20 11.90 6.62
N VAL A 7 -4.37 11.45 6.16
CA VAL A 7 -5.31 10.66 6.96
C VAL A 7 -5.68 9.42 6.16
N PRO A 8 -5.22 8.22 6.57
CA PRO A 8 -5.76 6.98 6.02
C PRO A 8 -7.19 6.76 6.53
N SER A 9 -8.07 6.27 5.68
CA SER A 9 -9.45 5.98 6.08
C SER A 9 -9.50 4.82 7.08
N ASP A 10 -10.43 4.88 8.03
CA ASP A 10 -10.58 3.82 9.03
C ASP A 10 -10.90 2.47 8.38
N ALA A 11 -11.63 2.47 7.26
CA ALA A 11 -11.91 1.26 6.50
C ALA A 11 -10.62 0.61 5.97
N TYR A 12 -9.69 1.41 5.44
CA TYR A 12 -8.39 0.93 4.96
C TYR A 12 -7.53 0.38 6.11
N LEU A 13 -7.47 1.10 7.23
CA LEU A 13 -6.74 0.66 8.42
C LEU A 13 -7.28 -0.68 8.95
N ARG A 14 -8.61 -0.82 9.05
CA ARG A 14 -9.24 -2.07 9.51
C ARG A 14 -9.02 -3.22 8.53
N ALA A 15 -9.17 -2.99 7.23
CA ALA A 15 -9.03 -4.02 6.20
C ALA A 15 -7.65 -4.69 6.21
N HIS A 16 -6.59 -3.93 6.53
CA HIS A 16 -5.20 -4.42 6.55
C HIS A 16 -4.62 -4.54 7.96
N ALA A 17 -5.45 -4.47 9.01
CA ALA A 17 -5.03 -4.54 10.41
C ALA A 17 -3.87 -3.57 10.77
N LEU A 18 -3.94 -2.35 10.25
CA LEU A 18 -2.93 -1.31 10.43
C LEU A 18 -3.26 -0.38 11.60
N HIS A 19 -2.20 0.19 12.17
CA HIS A 19 -2.27 1.19 13.22
C HIS A 19 -1.71 2.52 12.73
N VAL A 20 -2.23 3.61 13.27
CA VAL A 20 -1.72 4.96 12.99
C VAL A 20 -0.46 5.18 13.84
N GLY A 21 0.68 5.36 13.16
CA GLY A 21 1.96 5.72 13.76
C GLY A 21 2.17 7.23 13.88
N SER A 22 3.38 7.63 14.28
CA SER A 22 3.74 9.05 14.41
C SER A 22 3.67 9.77 13.06
N GLY A 23 3.17 11.01 13.05
CA GLY A 23 3.10 11.87 11.86
C GLY A 23 1.84 11.73 11.00
N VAL A 24 0.98 10.74 11.26
CA VAL A 24 -0.33 10.61 10.60
C VAL A 24 -1.41 11.21 11.48
N THR A 25 -2.24 12.06 10.90
CA THR A 25 -3.36 12.67 11.61
C THR A 25 -4.53 11.68 11.62
N ARG A 26 -5.14 11.43 12.78
CA ARG A 26 -6.44 10.75 12.81
C ARG A 26 -7.52 11.76 12.47
N SER A 27 -8.31 11.48 11.46
CA SER A 27 -9.51 12.27 11.16
C SER A 27 -10.64 11.74 12.05
N SER A 28 -10.66 12.15 13.32
CA SER A 28 -11.93 12.16 14.03
C SER A 28 -12.64 13.49 13.71
N SER A 29 -13.96 13.44 13.54
CA SER A 29 -14.77 14.63 13.20
C SER A 29 -14.54 15.81 14.16
N ILE A 30 -14.23 15.51 15.43
CA ILE A 30 -13.95 16.50 16.48
C ILE A 30 -12.60 17.19 16.24
N VAL A 31 -11.59 16.41 15.83
CA VAL A 31 -10.24 16.90 15.53
C VAL A 31 -10.22 17.69 14.22
N ALA A 32 -11.08 17.34 13.25
CA ALA A 32 -11.24 18.08 12.00
C ALA A 32 -11.65 19.54 12.22
N GLU A 33 -12.69 19.75 13.02
CA GLU A 33 -13.22 21.08 13.32
C GLU A 33 -12.26 21.91 14.19
N GLU A 34 -11.66 21.28 15.22
CA GLU A 34 -10.71 21.94 16.13
C GLU A 34 -9.40 22.35 15.43
N LEU A 35 -8.95 21.59 14.44
CA LEU A 35 -7.76 21.92 13.64
C LEU A 35 -8.07 22.80 12.42
N GLY A 36 -9.34 23.19 12.19
CA GLY A 36 -9.74 23.95 11.01
C GLY A 36 -9.39 23.23 9.72
N LEU A 37 -9.58 21.91 9.69
CA LEU A 37 -9.27 21.08 8.54
C LEU A 37 -10.37 21.24 7.50
N GLU A 38 -9.99 21.76 6.34
CA GLU A 38 -10.87 21.81 5.18
C GLU A 38 -11.26 20.40 4.74
N PRO A 39 -12.53 20.17 4.33
CA PRO A 39 -12.96 18.88 3.83
C PRO A 39 -12.08 18.42 2.67
N CYS A 40 -11.38 17.30 2.87
CA CYS A 40 -10.67 16.62 1.80
C CYS A 40 -11.59 15.54 1.22
N GLU A 41 -11.66 15.48 -0.11
CA GLU A 41 -12.44 14.46 -0.79
C GLU A 41 -11.90 13.05 -0.48
N ASP A 42 -12.81 12.14 -0.13
CA ASP A 42 -12.46 10.73 0.06
C ASP A 42 -11.97 10.10 -1.24
N TYR A 43 -10.99 9.21 -1.11
CA TYR A 43 -10.50 8.43 -2.24
C TYR A 43 -11.65 7.64 -2.91
N SER A 44 -11.82 7.84 -4.21
CA SER A 44 -12.73 7.07 -5.05
C SER A 44 -12.01 6.60 -6.31
N ALA A 45 -11.82 5.27 -6.43
CA ALA A 45 -11.21 4.65 -7.59
C ALA A 45 -11.94 5.01 -8.89
N MET A 46 -13.27 5.17 -8.85
CA MET A 46 -14.07 5.57 -10.01
C MET A 46 -13.77 7.01 -10.43
N LYS A 47 -13.66 7.94 -9.48
CA LYS A 47 -13.33 9.34 -9.79
C LYS A 47 -11.94 9.46 -10.40
N ILE A 48 -10.96 8.72 -9.88
CA ILE A 48 -9.62 8.65 -10.47
C ILE A 48 -9.67 8.04 -11.87
N ALA A 49 -10.43 6.96 -12.05
CA ALA A 49 -10.58 6.32 -13.35
C ALA A 49 -11.18 7.26 -14.41
N ILE A 50 -12.19 8.05 -14.05
CA ILE A 50 -12.77 9.07 -14.94
C ILE A 50 -11.75 10.18 -15.22
N LYS A 51 -11.05 10.67 -14.20
CA LYS A 51 -10.07 11.75 -14.35
C LYS A 51 -8.91 11.38 -15.29
N HIS A 52 -8.52 10.11 -15.31
CA HIS A 52 -7.41 9.62 -16.11
C HIS A 52 -7.84 8.78 -17.33
N SER A 53 -9.15 8.72 -17.65
CA SER A 53 -9.65 7.91 -18.76
C SER A 53 -9.30 8.45 -20.15
N CYS A 54 -8.78 9.67 -20.24
CA CYS A 54 -8.33 10.26 -21.50
C CYS A 54 -7.02 9.65 -22.02
N SER A 55 -6.24 9.01 -21.14
CA SER A 55 -4.92 8.44 -21.49
C SER A 55 -4.88 6.91 -21.37
N LEU A 56 -5.75 6.34 -20.53
CA LEU A 56 -5.85 4.90 -20.28
C LEU A 56 -7.33 4.51 -20.24
N ASN A 57 -7.66 3.25 -20.55
CA ASN A 57 -9.03 2.77 -20.40
C ASN A 57 -9.48 2.91 -18.93
N LYS A 58 -10.66 3.50 -18.70
CA LYS A 58 -11.28 3.69 -17.37
C LYS A 58 -11.23 2.41 -16.52
N ASP A 59 -11.57 1.26 -17.10
CA ASP A 59 -11.62 -0.01 -16.37
C ASP A 59 -10.23 -0.47 -15.95
N VAL A 60 -9.22 -0.19 -16.78
CA VAL A 60 -7.81 -0.44 -16.45
C VAL A 60 -7.36 0.44 -15.30
N VAL A 61 -7.62 1.75 -15.35
CA VAL A 61 -7.25 2.67 -14.26
C VAL A 61 -7.93 2.28 -12.95
N PHE A 62 -9.22 1.94 -13.01
CA PHE A 62 -9.99 1.51 -11.83
C PHE A 62 -9.38 0.26 -11.20
N CYS A 63 -9.12 -0.78 -11.99
CA CYS A 63 -8.55 -2.04 -11.52
C CYS A 63 -7.12 -1.84 -10.99
N CYS A 64 -6.26 -1.13 -11.73
CA CYS A 64 -4.88 -0.90 -11.34
C CYS A 64 -4.78 -0.10 -10.03
N THR A 65 -5.56 0.97 -9.87
CA THR A 65 -5.47 1.81 -8.65
C THR A 65 -5.96 1.03 -7.43
N ARG A 66 -7.04 0.25 -7.55
CA ARG A 66 -7.50 -0.64 -6.47
C ARG A 66 -6.47 -1.70 -6.12
N HIS A 67 -5.91 -2.36 -7.14
CA HIS A 67 -4.90 -3.39 -6.94
C HIS A 67 -3.65 -2.83 -6.26
N LEU A 68 -3.19 -1.66 -6.67
CA LEU A 68 -2.05 -0.97 -6.07
C LEU A 68 -2.27 -0.69 -4.58
N LEU A 69 -3.41 -0.10 -4.22
CA LEU A 69 -3.72 0.20 -2.81
C LEU A 69 -3.85 -1.07 -1.95
N HIS A 70 -4.42 -2.13 -2.52
CA HIS A 70 -4.51 -3.43 -1.86
C HIS A 70 -3.12 -4.01 -1.62
N GLN A 71 -2.26 -4.08 -2.65
CA GLN A 71 -0.89 -4.60 -2.52
C GLN A 71 -0.05 -3.78 -1.54
N LEU A 72 -0.24 -2.46 -1.54
CA LEU A 72 0.39 -1.59 -0.55
C LEU A 72 -0.08 -1.93 0.87
N GLY A 73 -1.37 -2.17 1.05
CA GLY A 73 -1.94 -2.57 2.34
C GLY A 73 -1.37 -3.90 2.83
N GLU A 74 -1.24 -4.88 1.94
CA GLU A 74 -0.60 -6.17 2.23
C GLU A 74 0.89 -6.04 2.57
N ALA A 75 1.61 -5.18 1.85
CA ALA A 75 3.01 -4.92 2.15
C ALA A 75 3.17 -4.30 3.55
N LEU A 76 2.31 -3.34 3.91
CA LEU A 76 2.31 -2.68 5.22
C LEU A 76 1.86 -3.62 6.35
N SER A 77 0.90 -4.51 6.08
CA SER A 77 0.35 -5.46 7.08
C SER A 77 1.33 -6.59 7.41
N SER A 78 2.28 -6.87 6.51
CA SER A 78 3.35 -7.85 6.70
C SER A 78 4.25 -7.57 7.92
N GLY A 79 4.23 -6.34 8.45
CA GLY A 79 5.07 -5.88 9.55
C GLY A 79 6.52 -5.56 9.14
N ARG A 80 6.91 -5.88 7.90
CA ARG A 80 8.23 -5.54 7.35
C ARG A 80 8.36 -4.03 7.20
N PRO A 81 9.58 -3.47 7.33
CA PRO A 81 9.83 -2.07 7.00
C PRO A 81 9.50 -1.80 5.52
N VAL A 82 8.60 -0.86 5.28
CA VAL A 82 8.23 -0.36 3.95
C VAL A 82 8.40 1.15 3.95
N ALA A 83 8.99 1.69 2.89
CA ALA A 83 9.02 3.13 2.63
C ALA A 83 8.73 3.36 1.15
N LEU A 84 7.73 4.19 0.87
CA LEU A 84 7.29 4.53 -0.47
C LEU A 84 7.25 6.04 -0.62
N ASP A 85 8.00 6.55 -1.59
CA ASP A 85 7.93 7.95 -1.99
C ASP A 85 6.74 8.15 -2.94
N LEU A 86 5.79 9.00 -2.54
CA LEU A 86 4.61 9.37 -3.33
C LEU A 86 4.80 10.70 -4.08
N GLY A 87 6.03 11.23 -4.14
CA GLY A 87 6.38 12.53 -4.71
C GLY A 87 6.08 13.71 -3.78
N VAL A 88 4.97 13.65 -3.05
CA VAL A 88 4.58 14.67 -2.07
C VAL A 88 5.14 14.42 -0.67
N GLY A 89 5.58 13.19 -0.41
CA GLY A 89 6.07 12.74 0.87
C GLY A 89 6.33 11.24 0.89
N ILE A 90 6.87 10.79 2.02
CA ILE A 90 7.20 9.39 2.26
C ILE A 90 6.11 8.75 3.13
N LEU A 91 5.47 7.70 2.59
CA LEU A 91 4.66 6.77 3.36
C LEU A 91 5.57 5.68 3.91
N SER A 92 5.60 5.51 5.22
CA SER A 92 6.42 4.49 5.88
C SER A 92 5.58 3.58 6.78
N GLY A 93 5.90 2.29 6.76
CA GLY A 93 5.28 1.27 7.59
C GLY A 93 6.32 0.43 8.32
N ARG A 94 6.10 0.16 9.61
CA ARG A 94 6.88 -0.82 10.38
C ARG A 94 6.00 -1.38 11.49
N ASP A 95 6.05 -2.70 11.71
CA ASP A 95 5.25 -3.36 12.75
C ASP A 95 3.76 -2.99 12.67
N ARG A 96 3.22 -2.93 11.44
CA ARG A 96 1.85 -2.51 11.11
C ARG A 96 1.50 -1.06 11.50
N CYS A 97 2.46 -0.27 11.96
CA CYS A 97 2.30 1.16 12.21
C CYS A 97 2.57 1.93 10.92
N LEU A 98 1.56 2.61 10.40
CA LEU A 98 1.61 3.45 9.21
C LEU A 98 1.90 4.90 9.61
N SER A 99 2.90 5.50 8.97
CA SER A 99 3.34 6.88 9.17
C SER A 99 3.47 7.59 7.82
N PHE A 100 3.30 8.91 7.78
CA PHE A 100 3.44 9.70 6.57
C PHE A 100 4.18 10.99 6.89
N ARG A 101 5.14 11.33 6.03
CA ARG A 101 5.93 12.56 6.17
C ARG A 101 5.98 13.32 4.86
N PHE A 102 5.37 14.50 4.83
CA PHE A 102 5.47 15.41 3.69
C PHE A 102 6.92 15.87 3.45
N HIS A 103 7.29 16.07 2.18
CA HIS A 103 8.56 16.72 1.86
C HIS A 103 8.54 18.19 2.31
N SER A 104 9.71 18.69 2.70
CA SER A 104 9.86 20.05 3.26
C SER A 104 9.34 21.14 2.33
N GLN A 105 9.44 20.97 1.01
CA GLN A 105 8.89 21.90 0.01
C GLN A 105 7.38 22.14 0.15
N TYR A 106 6.62 21.13 0.60
CA TYR A 106 5.18 21.25 0.87
C TYR A 106 4.89 21.85 2.25
N LEU A 107 5.93 21.98 3.09
CA LEU A 107 5.85 22.55 4.44
C LEU A 107 6.53 23.93 4.54
N ALA A 108 7.27 24.37 3.52
CA ALA A 108 8.19 25.52 3.59
C ALA A 108 7.51 26.87 3.85
N HIS A 109 6.22 27.00 3.55
CA HIS A 109 5.43 28.20 3.83
C HIS A 109 4.76 28.16 5.22
N TRP A 110 5.00 27.10 6.01
CA TRP A 110 4.47 26.95 7.36
C TRP A 110 5.42 27.58 8.38
N PRO A 111 4.99 28.59 9.15
CA PRO A 111 5.81 29.14 10.22
C PRO A 111 6.02 28.07 11.31
N ALA A 112 7.28 27.77 11.62
CA ALA A 112 7.69 26.79 12.62
C ALA A 112 7.09 27.03 14.03
N THR A 113 6.58 28.25 14.28
CA THR A 113 5.92 28.67 15.51
C THR A 113 4.52 28.10 15.72
N ALA A 114 3.89 27.54 14.69
CA ALA A 114 2.66 26.76 14.84
C ALA A 114 2.95 25.25 14.96
N ALA A 115 4.09 24.89 15.56
CA ALA A 115 4.31 23.59 16.18
C ALA A 115 3.32 23.46 17.35
N TYR A 116 2.08 23.15 16.98
CA TYR A 116 1.02 22.91 17.93
C TYR A 116 1.49 21.87 18.93
N LYS A 117 1.01 22.12 20.12
CA LYS A 117 1.11 21.37 21.36
C LYS A 117 0.38 20.02 21.25
N LEU A 118 0.65 19.24 20.20
CA LEU A 118 0.42 17.80 20.25
C LEU A 118 1.43 17.33 21.29
N ALA A 119 0.91 16.97 22.46
CA ALA A 119 1.61 16.65 23.70
C ALA A 119 2.98 15.97 23.46
N PRO A 120 3.93 16.08 24.40
CA PRO A 120 5.11 15.23 24.36
C PRO A 120 4.62 13.79 24.29
N GLN A 121 4.64 13.20 23.08
CA GLN A 121 4.74 11.77 22.99
C GLN A 121 6.06 11.50 23.67
N ALA A 122 5.98 10.94 24.87
CA ALA A 122 7.11 10.29 25.48
C ALA A 122 7.82 9.53 24.35
N PRO A 123 9.15 9.65 24.26
CA PRO A 123 9.90 8.92 23.23
C PRO A 123 9.38 7.48 23.22
N PRO A 124 9.10 6.87 22.06
CA PRO A 124 8.86 5.44 22.01
C PRO A 124 10.18 4.73 22.37
N ASP A 125 10.51 4.75 23.66
CA ASP A 125 11.70 4.20 24.30
C ASP A 125 11.62 2.67 24.37
N ARG A 126 10.95 2.03 23.41
CA ARG A 126 10.74 0.58 23.43
C ARG A 126 10.99 -0.19 22.15
N CYS A 127 11.38 0.48 21.06
CA CYS A 127 11.82 -0.21 19.84
C CYS A 127 13.23 0.15 19.38
N GLN A 128 14.05 0.76 20.25
CA GLN A 128 15.50 0.51 20.24
C GLN A 128 15.82 -0.54 21.30
N ARG A 129 15.32 -1.77 21.12
CA ARG A 129 16.11 -2.89 21.65
C ARG A 129 17.36 -2.93 20.79
N GLN A 130 18.41 -2.31 21.33
CA GLN A 130 19.80 -2.65 21.09
C GLN A 130 19.85 -4.14 20.70
N LEU A 131 20.17 -4.43 19.43
CA LEU A 131 20.63 -5.77 19.13
C LEU A 131 21.78 -6.03 20.10
N PRO A 132 21.77 -7.12 20.89
CA PRO A 132 23.00 -7.57 21.53
C PRO A 132 24.02 -7.69 20.41
N GLY A 133 25.13 -6.95 20.54
CA GLY A 133 26.23 -7.05 19.59
C GLY A 133 26.57 -8.52 19.39
N PRO A 134 26.88 -8.95 18.15
CA PRO A 134 27.21 -10.34 17.89
C PRO A 134 28.30 -10.76 18.89
N PRO A 135 28.15 -11.89 19.61
CA PRO A 135 29.22 -12.39 20.45
C PRO A 135 30.46 -12.51 19.56
N ALA A 136 31.59 -12.00 20.06
CA ALA A 136 32.87 -12.06 19.38
C ALA A 136 33.03 -13.47 18.79
N ALA A 137 32.99 -13.56 17.46
CA ALA A 137 33.09 -14.82 16.76
C ALA A 137 34.40 -15.46 17.17
N ALA A 138 34.32 -16.58 17.90
CA ALA A 138 35.46 -17.44 18.10
C ALA A 138 36.02 -17.81 16.71
N PRO A 139 37.33 -17.75 16.50
CA PRO A 139 37.93 -18.05 15.21
C PRO A 139 37.51 -19.47 14.79
N LEU A 140 36.77 -19.54 13.68
CA LEU A 140 36.39 -20.82 13.08
C LEU A 140 37.65 -21.59 12.70
N PRO A 141 37.76 -22.88 13.04
CA PRO A 141 38.84 -23.72 12.55
C PRO A 141 38.80 -23.73 11.02
N LEU A 142 39.94 -23.40 10.41
CA LEU A 142 40.11 -23.42 8.96
C LEU A 142 39.72 -24.80 8.42
N PRO A 143 38.90 -24.87 7.36
CA PRO A 143 38.60 -26.15 6.73
C PRO A 143 39.89 -26.77 6.17
N PRO A 144 40.02 -28.11 6.22
CA PRO A 144 41.15 -28.79 5.61
C PRO A 144 41.22 -28.47 4.12
N GLN A 145 42.40 -28.04 3.68
CA GLN A 145 42.74 -27.76 2.29
C GLN A 145 42.65 -29.07 1.50
N HIS A 146 41.49 -29.36 0.92
CA HIS A 146 41.34 -30.45 -0.04
C HIS A 146 42.07 -30.07 -1.32
N HIS A 147 43.16 -30.79 -1.59
CA HIS A 147 43.85 -30.76 -2.87
C HIS A 147 42.87 -31.04 -4.00
N TYR A 148 42.68 -30.03 -4.85
CA TYR A 148 41.85 -30.10 -6.03
C TYR A 148 42.56 -30.96 -7.07
N HIS A 149 42.03 -32.16 -7.37
CA HIS A 149 42.41 -32.94 -8.54
C HIS A 149 41.51 -32.53 -9.72
N PRO A 150 42.05 -31.92 -10.79
CA PRO A 150 41.27 -31.65 -11.98
C PRO A 150 41.24 -32.91 -12.85
N GLY A 151 40.03 -33.34 -13.22
CA GLY A 151 39.81 -34.29 -14.29
C GLY A 151 38.87 -35.43 -13.91
N GLN A 152 37.66 -35.42 -14.44
CA GLN A 152 37.35 -36.23 -15.62
C GLN A 152 35.87 -36.06 -16.00
N ASP A 153 35.69 -36.01 -17.30
CA ASP A 153 34.45 -35.96 -18.06
C ASP A 153 33.31 -36.81 -17.50
N ASN A 154 32.11 -36.23 -17.49
CA ASN A 154 30.92 -37.06 -17.63
C ASN A 154 29.87 -36.35 -18.50
N GLN A 155 29.91 -36.69 -19.79
CA GLN A 155 28.80 -36.51 -20.71
C GLN A 155 27.61 -37.33 -20.21
N GLN A 156 26.52 -36.66 -19.82
CA GLN A 156 25.20 -37.30 -19.76
C GLN A 156 24.22 -36.59 -20.68
N VAL A 157 24.18 -37.15 -21.90
CA VAL A 157 23.02 -37.43 -22.76
C VAL A 157 21.70 -36.79 -22.32
N LEU A 158 21.24 -35.81 -23.11
CA LEU A 158 19.84 -35.37 -23.15
C LEU A 158 18.94 -36.52 -23.59
N LYS A 159 17.91 -36.85 -22.79
CA LYS A 159 16.71 -37.56 -23.24
C LYS A 159 15.56 -36.57 -23.42
N PRO A 160 14.99 -36.42 -24.63
CA PRO A 160 13.73 -35.71 -24.82
C PRO A 160 12.56 -36.66 -24.50
N GLY A 161 11.84 -36.38 -23.42
CA GLY A 161 10.60 -37.08 -23.06
C GLY A 161 9.40 -36.44 -23.75
N ALA A 162 8.82 -37.18 -24.70
CA ALA A 162 7.61 -36.83 -25.41
C ALA A 162 6.34 -37.14 -24.60
N GLY A 163 5.35 -36.25 -24.72
CA GLY A 163 3.92 -36.58 -24.70
C GLY A 163 3.27 -36.73 -23.33
N HIS A 164 2.21 -35.96 -23.08
CA HIS A 164 0.85 -36.50 -23.13
C HIS A 164 -0.18 -35.36 -23.10
N ALA A 165 -1.03 -35.36 -24.12
CA ALA A 165 -2.26 -34.61 -24.17
C ALA A 165 -3.26 -35.21 -23.18
N ALA A 166 -3.88 -34.38 -22.34
CA ALA A 166 -5.07 -34.75 -21.59
C ALA A 166 -6.15 -33.70 -21.86
N GLN A 167 -6.99 -34.06 -22.82
CA GLN A 167 -8.23 -33.42 -23.20
C GLN A 167 -9.28 -33.77 -22.15
N GLY A 168 -9.69 -32.78 -21.36
CA GLY A 168 -10.67 -32.92 -20.28
C GLY A 168 -11.96 -32.17 -20.61
N ASP A 169 -12.99 -32.97 -20.89
CA ASP A 169 -14.41 -32.68 -21.05
C ASP A 169 -14.96 -31.54 -20.18
N ARG A 170 -15.59 -30.53 -20.81
CA ARG A 170 -16.46 -29.55 -20.15
C ARG A 170 -17.91 -29.92 -20.46
N LYS A 171 -18.59 -30.53 -19.49
CA LYS A 171 -20.03 -30.84 -19.55
C LYS A 171 -20.72 -30.35 -18.27
N GLY A 172 -21.81 -29.59 -18.42
CA GLY A 172 -22.68 -29.10 -17.35
C GLY A 172 -22.91 -27.59 -17.46
N MET A 173 -23.78 -27.09 -18.35
CA MET A 173 -25.24 -26.98 -18.19
C MET A 173 -25.67 -26.49 -16.79
N GLY A 174 -26.05 -25.22 -16.73
CA GLY A 174 -26.71 -24.59 -15.59
C GLY A 174 -27.11 -23.16 -15.95
N ALA A 175 -28.20 -23.01 -16.70
CA ALA A 175 -28.84 -21.72 -16.93
C ALA A 175 -29.79 -21.41 -15.76
N PRO A 176 -29.69 -20.22 -15.14
CA PRO A 176 -30.80 -19.64 -14.40
C PRO A 176 -31.50 -18.53 -15.19
N THR A 177 -32.81 -18.70 -15.23
CA THR A 177 -33.91 -17.91 -15.79
C THR A 177 -33.82 -16.39 -15.54
N PRO A 178 -34.29 -15.54 -16.47
CA PRO A 178 -34.40 -14.10 -16.27
C PRO A 178 -35.59 -13.74 -15.37
N ALA A 179 -35.32 -13.08 -14.24
CA ALA A 179 -36.35 -12.40 -13.47
C ALA A 179 -36.61 -11.01 -14.07
N SER A 180 -37.76 -10.89 -14.70
CA SER A 180 -38.39 -9.64 -15.12
C SER A 180 -38.74 -8.79 -13.88
N GLY A 181 -38.22 -7.56 -13.82
CA GLY A 181 -38.52 -6.58 -12.79
C GLY A 181 -38.67 -5.19 -13.40
N ARG A 182 -39.93 -4.75 -13.54
CA ARG A 182 -40.42 -3.39 -13.85
C ARG A 182 -39.57 -2.29 -13.19
N SER A 183 -39.14 -1.26 -13.93
CA SER A 183 -39.87 -0.06 -14.38
C SER A 183 -40.28 0.91 -13.26
N GLY A 184 -39.62 2.08 -13.29
CA GLY A 184 -39.90 3.32 -12.54
C GLY A 184 -38.56 4.07 -12.39
N GLY A 185 -38.24 5.13 -13.12
CA GLY A 185 -39.02 6.34 -13.38
C GLY A 185 -38.49 7.43 -12.46
N GLY A 186 -37.55 8.27 -12.94
CA GLY A 186 -36.94 9.32 -12.14
C GLY A 186 -35.86 10.08 -12.90
N SER A 187 -36.30 11.08 -13.65
CA SER A 187 -35.54 12.12 -14.35
C SER A 187 -34.52 12.85 -13.47
N ASN A 188 -33.29 13.01 -13.96
CA ASN A 188 -32.38 14.09 -13.57
C ASN A 188 -31.71 14.65 -14.83
N PRO A 189 -31.75 15.98 -15.02
CA PRO A 189 -30.56 16.67 -15.46
C PRO A 189 -30.19 17.76 -14.45
N CYS A 190 -29.09 17.55 -13.71
CA CYS A 190 -28.38 18.65 -13.08
C CYS A 190 -27.44 19.25 -14.14
N GLU A 191 -27.90 20.35 -14.71
CA GLU A 191 -27.16 21.34 -15.45
C GLU A 191 -26.02 21.88 -14.57
N ILE A 192 -24.77 21.74 -15.02
CA ILE A 192 -23.61 22.38 -14.39
C ILE A 192 -23.25 23.54 -15.30
N ASP A 193 -23.65 24.72 -14.85
CA ASP A 193 -23.21 26.00 -15.39
C ASP A 193 -21.71 26.18 -15.07
N ARG A 194 -20.93 26.58 -16.07
CA ARG A 194 -19.52 26.91 -15.93
C ARG A 194 -19.42 28.43 -15.71
N VAL A 195 -18.83 28.83 -14.60
CA VAL A 195 -18.18 30.13 -14.44
C VAL A 195 -16.78 29.90 -13.91
#